data_AF-A0A2W4N6G1-F1
#
_entry.id   AF-A0A2W4N6G1-F1
#
_cell.length_a   1.000
_cell.length_b   1.000
_cell.length_c   1.000
_cell.angle_alpha   90.00
_cell.angle_beta   90.00
_cell.angle_gamma   90.00
#
_symmetry.space_group_name_H-M   'P 1'
#
loop_
_entity.id
_entity.type
_entity.pdbx_description
1 polymer ?
#
loop_
_entity_poly.entity_id
_entity_poly.type
_entity_poly.pdbx_seq_one_letter_code
_entity_poly.pdbx_strand_id
1 'polypeptide(L)'
;MDIPHSLLRILILGAGIVVLAALFRGAPTSARRRLGRSVALFGLYVLLAAGAALLEYAGRSGSFTRGVRLGADLVEVLILINLAALFVFDLLLRVLRLSVPDILHDLAVGAAYIVAGVWAMHRFGVNLTSIVATSAVVTAVIGLSLQSTLGNVIGGSALPGGDSLRGGDWIEPLGTPTPGQG
;
A
#
# COMPACT_ATOMS: atom_id res chain seq x y z
N MET A 1 12.02 -34.04 8.57
CA MET A 1 12.08 -33.47 9.93
C MET A 1 12.54 -32.03 9.76
N ASP A 2 11.66 -31.18 9.21
CA ASP A 2 12.03 -29.90 8.57
C ASP A 2 11.37 -28.70 9.27
N ILE A 3 11.51 -28.67 10.60
CA ILE A 3 11.01 -27.61 11.49
C ILE A 3 11.89 -26.32 11.52
N PRO A 4 13.16 -26.24 11.04
CA PRO A 4 14.01 -25.08 11.36
C PRO A 4 13.60 -23.79 10.64
N HIS A 5 12.97 -23.88 9.47
CA HIS A 5 12.68 -22.69 8.64
C HIS A 5 11.44 -21.91 9.10
N SER A 6 10.40 -22.58 9.62
CA SER A 6 9.20 -21.91 10.14
C SER A 6 9.49 -21.16 11.43
N LEU A 7 10.33 -21.74 12.30
CA LEU A 7 10.72 -21.13 13.56
C LEU A 7 11.61 -19.90 13.35
N LEU A 8 12.51 -19.95 12.37
CA LEU A 8 13.34 -18.82 11.96
C LEU A 8 12.50 -17.66 11.40
N ARG A 9 11.48 -17.95 10.58
CA ARG A 9 10.54 -16.93 10.07
C ARG A 9 9.78 -16.24 11.18
N ILE A 10 9.23 -17.02 12.12
CA ILE A 10 8.49 -16.49 13.28
C ILE A 10 9.39 -15.56 14.11
N LEU A 11 10.64 -15.98 14.38
CA LEU A 11 11.61 -15.16 15.12
C LEU A 11 11.96 -13.86 14.40
N ILE A 12 12.21 -13.90 13.08
CA ILE A 12 12.55 -12.70 12.31
C ILE A 12 11.38 -11.71 12.28
N LEU A 13 10.16 -12.20 12.03
CA LEU A 13 8.97 -11.35 12.00
C LEU A 13 8.67 -10.77 13.39
N GLY A 14 8.77 -11.59 14.43
CA GLY A 14 8.61 -11.15 15.82
C GLY A 14 9.64 -10.09 16.20
N ALA A 15 10.92 -10.31 15.87
CA ALA A 15 11.99 -9.35 16.09
C ALA A 15 11.74 -8.03 15.32
N GLY A 16 11.33 -8.11 14.05
CA GLY A 16 10.99 -6.95 13.23
C GLY A 16 9.86 -6.11 13.84
N ILE A 17 8.80 -6.75 14.33
CA ILE A 17 7.69 -6.08 15.02
C ILE A 17 8.17 -5.43 16.32
N VAL A 18 9.00 -6.12 17.12
CA VAL A 18 9.53 -5.58 18.38
C VAL A 18 10.46 -4.40 18.13
N VAL A 19 11.32 -4.46 17.12
CA VAL A 19 12.21 -3.36 16.74
C VAL A 19 11.40 -2.15 16.26
N LEU A 20 10.42 -2.35 15.37
CA LEU A 20 9.53 -1.27 14.96
C LEU A 20 8.72 -0.71 16.14
N ALA A 21 8.17 -1.55 17.01
CA ALA A 21 7.46 -1.11 18.20
C ALA A 21 8.35 -0.30 19.16
N ALA A 22 9.62 -0.67 19.30
CA ALA A 22 10.60 0.04 20.10
C ALA A 22 11.00 1.39 19.48
N LEU A 23 11.19 1.45 18.16
CA LEU A 23 11.46 2.68 17.42
C LEU A 23 10.27 3.66 17.47
N PHE A 24 9.05 3.15 17.48
CA PHE A 24 7.81 3.93 17.52
C PHE A 24 7.24 4.14 18.94
N ARG A 25 8.01 3.85 20.00
CA ARG A 25 7.54 3.97 21.40
C ARG A 25 7.11 5.40 21.78
N GLY A 26 7.64 6.41 21.11
CA GLY A 26 7.26 7.84 21.24
C GLY A 26 6.43 8.40 20.08
N ALA A 27 5.92 7.56 19.18
CA ALA A 27 5.26 8.00 17.96
C ALA A 27 3.79 8.44 18.16
N PRO A 28 3.27 9.30 17.27
CA PRO A 28 1.88 9.78 17.29
C PRO A 28 0.84 8.64 17.25
N THR A 29 -0.37 8.94 17.73
CA THR A 29 -1.50 7.99 17.91
C THR A 29 -1.93 7.25 16.63
N SER A 30 -1.66 7.80 15.45
CA SER A 30 -1.91 7.17 14.14
C SER A 30 -1.04 5.92 13.92
N ALA A 31 0.25 5.99 14.25
CA ALA A 31 1.18 4.86 14.14
C ALA A 31 0.80 3.73 15.11
N ARG A 32 0.26 4.05 16.29
CA ARG A 32 -0.19 3.05 17.28
C ARG A 32 -1.34 2.17 16.78
N ARG A 33 -2.31 2.72 16.05
CA ARG A 33 -3.41 1.93 15.45
C ARG A 33 -2.90 0.97 14.38
N ARG A 34 -1.93 1.40 13.56
CA ARG A 34 -1.28 0.58 12.52
C ARG A 34 -0.43 -0.53 13.12
N LEU A 35 0.30 -0.22 14.19
CA LEU A 35 1.06 -1.20 14.96
C LEU A 35 0.12 -2.26 15.58
N GLY A 36 -1.02 -1.84 16.13
CA GLY A 36 -2.05 -2.74 16.66
C GLY A 36 -2.59 -3.73 15.63
N ARG A 37 -2.86 -3.28 14.39
CA ARG A 37 -3.24 -4.19 13.28
C ARG A 37 -2.15 -5.19 12.96
N SER A 38 -0.89 -4.74 12.89
CA SER A 38 0.25 -5.64 12.61
C SER A 38 0.45 -6.69 13.70
N VAL A 39 0.27 -6.31 14.97
CA VAL A 39 0.32 -7.24 16.12
C VAL A 39 -0.84 -8.23 16.09
N ALA A 40 -2.06 -7.79 15.76
CA ALA A 40 -3.20 -8.68 15.62
C ALA A 40 -3.00 -9.70 14.48
N LEU A 41 -2.50 -9.25 13.33
CA LEU A 41 -2.15 -10.13 12.20
C LEU A 41 -1.03 -11.09 12.58
N PHE A 42 -0.03 -10.65 13.33
CA PHE A 42 1.04 -11.53 13.83
C PHE A 42 0.51 -12.60 14.78
N GLY A 43 -0.38 -12.25 15.70
CA GLY A 43 -1.06 -13.23 16.55
C GLY A 43 -1.83 -14.27 15.73
N LEU A 44 -2.55 -13.83 14.69
CA LEU A 44 -3.25 -14.73 13.77
C LEU A 44 -2.29 -15.64 13.00
N TYR A 45 -1.16 -15.11 12.51
CA TYR A 45 -0.13 -15.88 11.82
C TYR A 45 0.43 -16.99 12.72
N VAL A 46 0.81 -16.65 13.96
CA VAL A 46 1.32 -17.62 14.92
C VAL A 46 0.29 -18.72 15.19
N LEU A 47 -0.99 -18.37 15.33
CA LEU A 47 -2.06 -19.33 15.57
C LEU A 47 -2.28 -20.27 14.37
N LEU A 48 -2.25 -19.75 13.14
CA LEU A 48 -2.36 -20.55 11.92
C LEU A 48 -1.13 -21.44 11.70
N ALA A 49 0.07 -20.92 11.93
CA ALA A 49 1.31 -21.69 11.81
C ALA A 49 1.39 -22.82 12.85
N ALA A 50 1.00 -22.55 14.09
CA ALA A 50 0.90 -23.55 15.14
C ALA A 50 -0.17 -24.61 14.80
N GLY A 51 -1.33 -24.19 14.26
CA GLY A 51 -2.37 -25.09 13.79
C GLY A 51 -1.90 -26.02 12.66
N ALA A 52 -1.17 -25.49 11.68
CA ALA A 52 -0.58 -26.28 10.60
C ALA A 52 0.43 -27.31 11.14
N ALA A 53 1.34 -26.88 12.02
CA ALA A 53 2.33 -27.76 12.63
C ALA A 53 1.70 -28.88 13.47
N LEU A 54 0.61 -28.59 14.21
CA LEU A 54 -0.11 -29.57 15.00
C LEU A 54 -0.82 -30.61 14.13
N LEU A 55 -1.43 -30.18 13.01
CA LEU A 55 -2.09 -31.06 12.05
C LEU A 55 -1.10 -32.03 11.38
N GLU A 56 0.11 -31.55 11.08
CA GLU A 56 1.20 -32.38 10.54
C GLU A 56 1.74 -33.36 11.57
N TYR A 57 1.94 -32.91 12.80
CA TYR A 57 2.36 -33.77 13.90
C TYR A 57 1.33 -34.88 14.16
N ALA A 58 0.04 -34.57 14.02
CA ALA A 58 -1.05 -35.54 14.08
C ALA A 58 -1.14 -36.47 12.85
N GLY A 59 -0.20 -36.40 11.91
CA GLY A 59 -0.17 -37.24 10.71
C GLY A 59 -1.27 -36.96 9.69
N ARG A 60 -2.00 -35.84 9.83
CA ARG A 60 -3.03 -35.43 8.86
C ARG A 60 -2.37 -34.69 7.69
N SER A 61 -1.94 -35.44 6.68
CA SER A 61 -1.51 -34.88 5.39
C SER A 61 -2.68 -34.88 4.40
N GLY A 62 -3.50 -33.83 4.41
CA GLY A 62 -4.65 -33.69 3.52
C GLY A 62 -4.82 -32.27 2.98
N SER A 63 -5.84 -32.08 2.13
CA SER A 63 -6.18 -30.77 1.54
C SER A 63 -6.42 -29.68 2.59
N PHE A 64 -6.89 -30.06 3.77
CA PHE A 64 -7.11 -29.16 4.90
C PHE A 64 -5.80 -28.53 5.41
N THR A 65 -4.76 -29.33 5.61
CA THR A 65 -3.43 -28.87 6.04
C THR A 65 -2.80 -27.93 5.01
N ARG A 66 -3.01 -28.22 3.71
CA ARG A 66 -2.59 -27.32 2.63
C ARG A 66 -3.31 -25.97 2.69
N GLY A 67 -4.62 -25.98 2.95
CA GLY A 67 -5.41 -24.76 3.12
C GLY A 67 -4.93 -23.91 4.30
N VAL A 68 -4.66 -24.52 5.46
CA VAL A 68 -4.14 -23.83 6.65
C VAL A 68 -2.75 -23.23 6.38
N ARG A 69 -1.85 -23.97 5.72
CA ARG A 69 -0.53 -23.47 5.31
C ARG A 69 -0.62 -22.27 4.36
N LEU A 70 -1.48 -22.36 3.35
CA LEU A 70 -1.70 -21.23 2.43
C LEU A 70 -2.27 -20.02 3.18
N GLY A 71 -3.20 -20.24 4.11
CA GLY A 71 -3.69 -19.18 4.98
C GLY A 71 -2.57 -18.52 5.80
N ALA A 72 -1.68 -19.32 6.40
CA ALA A 72 -0.53 -18.81 7.13
C ALA A 72 0.41 -18.00 6.22
N ASP A 73 0.75 -18.52 5.04
CA ASP A 73 1.59 -17.83 4.05
C ASP A 73 0.98 -16.48 3.63
N LEU A 74 -0.34 -16.39 3.49
CA LEU A 74 -1.01 -15.12 3.17
C LEU A 74 -0.93 -14.12 4.30
N VAL A 75 -1.19 -14.55 5.53
CA VAL A 75 -1.08 -13.66 6.69
C VAL A 75 0.37 -13.18 6.84
N GLU A 76 1.36 -14.03 6.55
CA GLU A 76 2.79 -13.65 6.51
C GLU A 76 3.05 -12.52 5.51
N VAL A 77 2.56 -12.65 4.27
CA VAL A 77 2.69 -11.61 3.24
C VAL A 77 2.00 -10.32 3.66
N LEU A 78 0.81 -10.40 4.25
CA LEU A 78 0.08 -9.23 4.76
C LEU A 78 0.88 -8.52 5.86
N ILE A 79 1.49 -9.27 6.79
CA ILE A 79 2.37 -8.70 7.82
C ILE A 79 3.56 -7.98 7.16
N LEU A 80 4.23 -8.61 6.20
CA LEU A 80 5.35 -7.99 5.47
C LEU A 80 4.95 -6.70 4.77
N ILE A 81 3.77 -6.66 4.15
CA ILE A 81 3.22 -5.44 3.53
C ILE A 81 3.05 -4.33 4.57
N ASN A 82 2.47 -4.64 5.74
CA ASN A 82 2.30 -3.64 6.80
C ASN A 82 3.63 -3.16 7.37
N LEU A 83 4.60 -4.05 7.61
CA LEU A 83 5.93 -3.69 8.06
C LEU A 83 6.66 -2.80 7.03
N ALA A 84 6.59 -3.17 5.75
CA ALA A 84 7.17 -2.39 4.67
C ALA A 84 6.50 -1.01 4.55
N ALA A 85 5.18 -0.94 4.69
CA ALA A 85 4.46 0.32 4.67
C ALA A 85 4.82 1.22 5.85
N LEU A 86 4.89 0.68 7.07
CA LEU A 86 5.39 1.40 8.25
C LEU A 86 6.82 1.90 8.03
N PHE A 87 7.69 1.06 7.49
CA PHE A 87 9.08 1.43 7.23
C PHE A 87 9.18 2.54 6.17
N VAL A 88 8.50 2.41 5.04
CA VAL A 88 8.60 3.39 3.95
C VAL A 88 7.88 4.68 4.32
N PHE A 89 6.61 4.60 4.72
CA PHE A 89 5.79 5.80 4.89
C PHE A 89 5.97 6.49 6.23
N ASP A 90 6.15 5.73 7.32
CA ASP A 90 6.25 6.34 8.66
C ASP A 90 7.70 6.60 9.10
N LEU A 91 8.69 5.87 8.57
CA LEU A 91 10.11 6.05 8.91
C LEU A 91 10.90 6.74 7.78
N LEU A 92 10.96 6.16 6.58
CA LEU A 92 11.81 6.65 5.50
C LEU A 92 11.38 8.04 5.01
N LEU A 93 10.09 8.25 4.75
CA LEU A 93 9.58 9.58 4.38
C LEU A 93 9.81 10.62 5.49
N ARG A 94 9.67 10.21 6.75
CA ARG A 94 9.92 11.08 7.91
C ARG A 94 11.39 11.50 7.99
N VAL A 95 12.31 10.57 7.78
CA VAL A 95 13.76 10.84 7.73
C VAL A 95 14.09 11.78 6.57
N LEU A 96 13.46 11.59 5.41
CA LEU A 96 13.61 12.45 4.24
C LEU A 96 12.84 13.79 4.34
N ARG A 97 12.10 14.01 5.43
CA ARG A 97 11.22 15.18 5.64
C ARG A 97 10.23 15.41 4.50
N LEU A 98 9.81 14.32 3.84
CA LEU A 98 8.81 14.35 2.79
C LEU A 98 7.43 14.16 3.39
N SER A 99 6.53 15.12 3.14
CA SER A 99 5.12 15.02 3.51
C SER A 99 4.35 14.40 2.35
N VAL A 100 4.00 13.13 2.47
CA VAL A 100 3.14 12.45 1.48
C VAL A 100 1.72 12.37 2.04
N PRO A 101 0.69 12.67 1.22
CA PRO A 101 -0.71 12.49 1.62
C PRO A 101 -1.03 11.07 2.09
N ASP A 102 -1.83 10.94 3.16
CA ASP A 102 -2.26 9.65 3.71
C ASP A 102 -2.99 8.76 2.67
N ILE A 103 -3.62 9.37 1.67
CA ILE A 103 -4.32 8.63 0.59
C ILE A 103 -3.37 7.78 -0.26
N LEU A 104 -2.13 8.24 -0.47
CA LEU A 104 -1.13 7.49 -1.24
C LEU A 104 -0.64 6.28 -0.46
N HIS A 105 -0.49 6.43 0.86
CA HIS A 105 -0.22 5.29 1.74
C HIS A 105 -1.35 4.25 1.62
N ASP A 106 -2.60 4.68 1.80
CA ASP A 106 -3.74 3.76 1.84
C ASP A 106 -3.96 3.07 0.48
N LEU A 107 -3.74 3.79 -0.62
CA LEU A 107 -3.77 3.23 -1.97
C LEU A 107 -2.64 2.22 -2.18
N ALA A 108 -1.41 2.52 -1.76
CA ALA A 108 -0.27 1.61 -1.89
C ALA A 108 -0.47 0.30 -1.12
N VAL A 109 -0.93 0.39 0.14
CA VAL A 109 -1.23 -0.79 0.96
C VAL A 109 -2.41 -1.58 0.40
N GLY A 110 -3.47 -0.89 -0.06
CA GLY A 110 -4.60 -1.53 -0.71
C GLY A 110 -4.20 -2.30 -1.97
N ALA A 111 -3.39 -1.68 -2.83
CA ALA A 111 -2.85 -2.33 -4.03
C ALA A 111 -1.99 -3.56 -3.67
N ALA A 112 -1.14 -3.45 -2.66
CA ALA A 112 -0.31 -4.56 -2.19
C ALA A 112 -1.16 -5.74 -1.67
N TYR A 113 -2.28 -5.47 -0.97
CA TYR A 113 -3.21 -6.51 -0.54
C TYR A 113 -3.91 -7.21 -1.72
N ILE A 114 -4.30 -6.47 -2.76
CA ILE A 114 -4.87 -7.05 -3.98
C ILE A 114 -3.86 -8.01 -4.61
N VAL A 115 -2.59 -7.58 -4.75
CA VAL A 115 -1.51 -8.41 -5.29
C VAL A 115 -1.30 -9.67 -4.44
N ALA A 116 -1.29 -9.55 -3.11
CA ALA A 116 -1.18 -10.70 -2.20
C ALA A 116 -2.35 -11.68 -2.36
N GLY A 117 -3.57 -11.17 -2.53
CA GLY A 117 -4.76 -11.99 -2.78
C GLY A 117 -4.70 -12.73 -4.12
N VAL A 118 -4.25 -12.06 -5.19
CA VAL A 118 -4.05 -12.70 -6.51
C VAL A 118 -2.97 -13.78 -6.43
N TRP A 119 -1.87 -13.51 -5.72
CA TRP A 119 -0.82 -14.50 -5.46
C TRP A 119 -1.36 -15.72 -4.68
N ALA A 120 -2.27 -15.50 -3.72
CA ALA A 120 -2.99 -16.56 -3.02
C ALA A 120 -3.73 -17.49 -3.99
N MET A 121 -4.55 -16.89 -4.86
CA MET A 121 -5.41 -17.61 -5.79
C MET A 121 -4.58 -18.43 -6.77
N HIS A 122 -3.44 -17.90 -7.23
CA HIS A 122 -2.49 -18.66 -8.04
C HIS A 122 -1.98 -19.92 -7.34
N ARG A 123 -1.66 -19.83 -6.05
CA ARG A 123 -1.25 -20.99 -5.23
C ARG A 123 -2.36 -22.03 -5.07
N PHE A 124 -3.63 -21.62 -5.18
CA PHE A 124 -4.78 -22.52 -5.23
C PHE A 124 -5.04 -23.13 -6.63
N GLY A 125 -4.21 -22.81 -7.62
CA GLY A 125 -4.33 -23.33 -8.99
C GLY A 125 -5.28 -22.51 -9.89
N VAL A 126 -5.68 -21.31 -9.47
CA VAL A 126 -6.45 -20.40 -10.32
C VAL A 126 -5.57 -19.90 -11.47
N ASN A 127 -6.09 -19.94 -12.69
CA ASN A 127 -5.41 -19.42 -13.86
C ASN A 127 -5.34 -17.88 -13.79
N LEU A 128 -4.13 -17.36 -13.58
CA LEU A 128 -3.90 -15.93 -13.46
C LEU A 128 -4.08 -15.15 -14.77
N THR A 129 -3.99 -15.81 -15.93
CA THR A 129 -4.05 -15.13 -17.23
C THR A 129 -5.35 -14.34 -17.40
N SER A 130 -6.48 -14.90 -16.95
CA SER A 130 -7.78 -14.22 -17.01
C SER A 130 -7.88 -13.03 -16.03
N ILE A 131 -7.24 -13.14 -14.86
CA ILE A 131 -7.18 -12.07 -13.86
C ILE A 131 -6.28 -10.93 -14.36
N VAL A 132 -5.13 -11.27 -14.94
CA VAL A 132 -4.21 -10.30 -15.55
C VAL A 132 -4.91 -9.56 -16.68
N ALA A 133 -5.61 -10.28 -17.57
CA ALA A 133 -6.34 -9.66 -18.68
C ALA A 133 -7.39 -8.64 -18.20
N THR A 134 -8.19 -8.98 -17.18
CA THR A 134 -9.21 -8.06 -16.64
C THR A 134 -8.61 -6.90 -15.84
N SER A 135 -7.55 -7.15 -15.06
CA SER A 135 -6.82 -6.11 -14.30
C SER A 135 -6.05 -5.15 -15.20
N ALA A 136 -5.58 -5.59 -16.37
CA ALA A 136 -4.93 -4.74 -17.36
C ALA A 136 -5.88 -3.67 -17.89
N VAL A 137 -7.15 -4.04 -18.13
CA VAL A 137 -8.19 -3.07 -18.54
C VAL A 137 -8.42 -2.04 -17.44
N VAL A 138 -8.58 -2.47 -16.19
CA VAL A 138 -8.77 -1.54 -15.04
C VAL A 138 -7.57 -0.62 -14.88
N THR A 139 -6.36 -1.17 -14.98
CA THR A 139 -5.11 -0.39 -14.90
C THR A 139 -5.02 0.64 -16.03
N ALA A 140 -5.41 0.27 -17.25
CA ALA A 140 -5.46 1.18 -18.38
C ALA A 140 -6.46 2.31 -18.17
N VAL A 141 -7.67 2.01 -17.65
CA VAL A 141 -8.68 3.03 -17.33
C VAL A 141 -8.20 3.99 -16.25
N ILE A 142 -7.56 3.48 -15.19
CA ILE A 142 -6.97 4.31 -14.14
C ILE A 142 -5.82 5.16 -14.69
N GLY A 143 -4.94 4.59 -15.51
CA GLY A 143 -3.84 5.33 -16.13
C GLY A 143 -4.33 6.47 -17.03
N LEU A 144 -5.35 6.20 -17.85
CA LEU A 144 -5.96 7.18 -18.74
C LEU A 144 -6.68 8.30 -17.96
N SER A 145 -7.36 7.96 -16.85
CA SER A 145 -8.02 8.97 -16.01
C SER A 145 -7.02 9.83 -15.23
N LEU A 146 -5.91 9.24 -14.79
CA LEU A 146 -4.81 9.96 -14.13
C LEU A 146 -4.03 10.84 -15.10
N GLN A 147 -4.02 10.54 -16.40
CA GLN A 147 -3.27 11.31 -17.40
C GLN A 147 -3.61 12.80 -17.38
N SER A 148 -4.90 13.14 -17.26
CA SER A 148 -5.34 14.54 -17.20
C SER A 148 -4.95 15.21 -15.88
N THR A 149 -5.00 14.48 -14.77
CA THR A 149 -4.64 15.00 -13.44
C THR A 149 -3.14 15.21 -13.30
N LEU A 150 -2.34 14.21 -13.66
CA LEU A 150 -0.87 14.29 -13.66
C LEU A 150 -0.38 15.31 -14.70
N GLY A 151 -0.98 15.35 -15.89
CA GLY A 151 -0.69 16.36 -16.91
C GLY A 151 -0.95 17.78 -16.42
N ASN A 152 -2.03 18.00 -15.67
CA ASN A 152 -2.34 19.31 -15.10
C ASN A 152 -1.38 19.71 -13.97
N VAL A 153 -0.97 18.77 -13.10
CA VAL A 153 0.01 19.03 -12.03
C VAL A 153 1.40 19.31 -12.60
N ILE A 154 1.85 18.55 -13.59
CA ILE A 154 3.15 18.75 -14.25
C ILE A 154 3.13 20.04 -15.07
N GLY A 155 2.05 20.31 -15.81
CA GLY A 155 1.85 21.54 -16.57
C GLY A 155 1.79 22.79 -15.67
N GLY A 156 1.17 22.69 -14.49
CA GLY A 156 1.17 23.75 -13.48
C GLY A 156 2.53 23.98 -12.82
N SER A 157 3.34 22.93 -12.66
CA SER A 157 4.72 23.02 -12.13
C SER A 157 5.74 23.61 -13.12
N ALA A 158 5.38 23.67 -14.41
CA ALA A 158 6.18 24.29 -15.47
C ALA A 158 6.13 25.83 -15.47
N LEU A 159 5.42 26.44 -14.51
CA LEU A 159 5.45 27.88 -14.25
C LEU A 159 6.36 28.24 -13.06
N PRO A 160 7.71 28.19 -13.18
CA PRO A 160 8.54 28.99 -12.29
C PRO A 160 8.34 30.48 -12.57
N GLY A 161 7.65 31.18 -11.66
CA GLY A 161 7.78 32.62 -11.41
C GLY A 161 7.46 33.59 -12.56
N GLY A 162 6.23 34.08 -12.59
CA GLY A 162 5.91 35.40 -13.13
C GLY A 162 4.97 36.07 -12.14
N ASP A 163 5.42 37.17 -11.54
CA ASP A 163 4.59 38.02 -10.70
C ASP A 163 3.29 38.43 -11.40
N SER A 164 2.34 38.87 -10.57
CA SER A 164 1.17 39.68 -10.91
C SER A 164 -0.01 38.97 -11.58
N LEU A 165 -0.93 38.48 -10.76
CA LEU A 165 -2.32 38.94 -10.79
C LEU A 165 -2.84 39.00 -9.35
N ARG A 166 -2.65 40.17 -8.71
CA ARG A 166 -3.46 40.52 -7.54
C ARG A 166 -4.92 40.55 -8.01
N GLY A 167 -5.79 39.81 -7.32
CA GLY A 167 -7.22 39.88 -7.56
C GLY A 167 -7.69 41.33 -7.49
N GLY A 168 -8.13 41.87 -8.63
CA GLY A 168 -8.55 43.26 -8.77
C GLY A 168 -8.32 43.90 -10.14
N ASP A 169 -7.51 43.30 -11.03
CA ASP A 169 -7.26 43.89 -12.35
C ASP A 169 -8.36 43.48 -13.35
N TRP A 170 -9.22 44.44 -13.67
CA TRP A 170 -10.28 44.27 -14.65
C TRP A 170 -9.68 44.41 -16.04
N ILE A 171 -9.86 43.41 -16.88
CA ILE A 171 -9.49 43.49 -18.29
C ILE A 171 -10.50 44.42 -18.96
N GLU A 172 -10.10 45.68 -19.19
CA GLU A 172 -10.85 46.62 -20.02
C GLU A 172 -10.81 46.13 -21.48
N PRO A 173 -11.93 45.75 -22.10
CA PRO A 173 -11.96 45.42 -23.52
C PRO A 173 -11.76 46.71 -24.31
N LEU A 174 -10.52 46.97 -24.75
CA LEU A 174 -10.22 48.13 -25.58
C LEU A 174 -10.89 47.97 -26.95
N GLY A 175 -11.97 48.72 -27.17
CA GLY A 175 -12.45 49.04 -28.52
C GLY A 175 -13.96 48.98 -28.70
N THR A 176 -14.65 50.07 -28.37
CA THR A 176 -15.78 50.52 -29.19
C THR A 176 -15.41 51.88 -29.79
N PRO A 177 -15.30 51.99 -31.14
CA PRO A 177 -15.17 53.29 -31.76
C PRO A 177 -16.48 54.06 -31.54
N THR A 178 -16.43 55.20 -30.86
CA THR A 178 -17.52 56.18 -30.87
C THR A 178 -17.61 56.79 -32.27
N PRO A 179 -18.71 56.60 -33.02
CA PRO A 179 -18.89 57.28 -34.28
C PRO A 179 -19.45 58.68 -33.99
N GLY A 180 -18.64 59.69 -34.27
CA GLY A 180 -19.13 61.06 -34.36
C GLY A 180 -18.11 62.08 -33.90
N GLN A 181 -17.21 62.47 -34.80
CA GLN A 181 -16.82 63.86 -35.04
C GLN A 181 -16.28 63.97 -36.49
N GLY A 182 -16.92 64.83 -37.30
CA GLY A 182 -16.54 65.13 -38.69
C GLY A 182 -17.74 65.21 -39.62
#